data_AF-A0A1X2IDN3-F1
#
_entry.id   AF-A0A1X2IDN3-F1
#
_cell.length_a   1.000
_cell.length_b   1.000
_cell.length_c   1.000
_cell.angle_alpha   90.00
_cell.angle_beta   90.00
_cell.angle_gamma   90.00
#
_symmetry.space_group_name_H-M   'P 1'
#
loop_
_entity.id
_entity.type
_entity.pdbx_description
1 polymer ?
#
loop_
_entity_poly.entity_id
_entity_poly.type
_entity_poly.pdbx_seq_one_letter_code
_entity_poly.pdbx_strand_id
1 'polypeptide(L)'
;MEDISTYLTWYASLKKDIENDETDDTTLDWLFVTKCTLAAYGHILSSILQSTLPLSESLAYWDSIYGNSWYEAYYGIQSKLKKQISLIHVFRKLYNVPLPLALIHDEIQQKRTTLRSFRTQQATTLGLLIKQAPRFDSADNDSGISKQQQQSVSIDHVARDTIEESSKAFTLTSTSPFHVAHNLKKVVDQQPLSQNYLHEWKKEYGPSSTLTRYWIPGLIVLFGGKMAISYVFERKEDIVAWTNDGIQTVRGFFVNWLWEPMLRVLDTIRFKDQRIGLSSKEGLKSDLQSLERMVVEFARAHYHLSDAEITTLASQVRDGDISRVLIAYENEIKNPLRNAIRGDLIQSLLIQVQKTKVDVDMAMQALDKLLKSNELNFAFLAVAPSMLLTWASVSWLKNIYQRRDGNRIRQYGQPLKNTLR
;
A
#
# COMPACT_ATOMS: atom_id res chain seq x y z
N MET A 1 44.54 16.61 -24.53
CA MET A 1 45.21 17.89 -24.17
C MET A 1 46.60 17.94 -24.77
N GLU A 2 47.38 16.85 -24.65
CA GLU A 2 48.69 16.69 -25.34
C GLU A 2 48.59 16.86 -26.86
N ASP A 3 47.65 16.19 -27.53
CA ASP A 3 47.57 16.29 -28.99
C ASP A 3 47.42 17.73 -29.52
N ILE A 4 46.52 18.54 -28.94
CA ILE A 4 46.25 19.91 -29.43
C ILE A 4 47.44 20.84 -29.17
N SER A 5 48.09 20.74 -28.00
CA SER A 5 49.28 21.54 -27.70
C SER A 5 50.46 21.11 -28.57
N THR A 6 50.61 19.81 -28.85
CA THR A 6 51.60 19.25 -29.78
C THR A 6 51.35 19.71 -31.21
N TYR A 7 50.09 19.77 -31.68
CA TYR A 7 49.75 20.29 -33.00
C TYR A 7 50.05 21.80 -33.12
N LEU A 8 49.77 22.58 -32.08
CA LEU A 8 50.03 24.02 -32.05
C LEU A 8 51.54 24.34 -31.94
N THR A 9 52.32 23.55 -31.20
CA THR A 9 53.78 23.71 -31.11
C THR A 9 54.49 23.22 -32.36
N TRP A 10 54.02 22.12 -32.97
CA TRP A 10 54.52 21.63 -34.25
C TRP A 10 54.30 22.66 -35.35
N TYR A 11 53.13 23.29 -35.42
CA TYR A 11 52.86 24.35 -36.40
C TYR A 11 53.67 25.63 -36.14
N ALA A 12 53.82 26.05 -34.87
CA ALA A 12 54.68 27.18 -34.53
C ALA A 12 56.16 26.93 -34.90
N SER A 13 56.60 25.67 -34.87
CA SER A 13 57.90 25.25 -35.39
C SER A 13 57.93 25.24 -36.92
N LEU A 14 56.91 24.68 -37.57
CA LEU A 14 56.82 24.55 -39.03
C LEU A 14 56.77 25.92 -39.73
N LYS A 15 56.03 26.89 -39.18
CA LYS A 15 55.92 28.24 -39.73
C LYS A 15 57.22 29.04 -39.62
N LYS A 16 58.06 28.72 -38.63
CA LYS A 16 59.41 29.31 -38.49
C LYS A 16 60.35 28.83 -39.60
N ASP A 17 60.06 27.68 -40.21
CA ASP A 17 60.86 27.10 -41.28
C ASP A 17 60.33 27.49 -42.70
N ILE A 18 59.08 27.94 -42.80
CA ILE A 18 58.37 28.23 -44.08
C ILE A 18 58.46 29.71 -44.51
N GLU A 19 59.14 30.58 -43.75
CA GLU A 19 59.28 32.04 -44.02
C GLU A 19 60.05 32.41 -45.32
N ASN A 20 60.20 31.49 -46.28
CA ASN A 20 60.97 31.65 -47.52
C ASN A 20 60.20 31.42 -48.85
N ASP A 21 58.89 31.13 -48.86
CA ASP A 21 58.15 30.99 -50.15
C ASP A 21 56.76 31.64 -50.11
N GLU A 22 56.70 32.92 -50.49
CA GLU A 22 55.46 33.70 -50.58
C GLU A 22 54.68 33.30 -51.84
N THR A 23 53.55 32.59 -51.70
CA THR A 23 52.24 32.98 -52.29
C THR A 23 51.13 31.92 -52.17
N ASP A 24 51.43 30.63 -51.97
CA ASP A 24 50.38 29.57 -51.88
C ASP A 24 50.04 29.15 -50.42
N ASP A 25 50.90 29.53 -49.46
CA ASP A 25 50.80 29.11 -48.05
C ASP A 25 49.70 29.78 -47.23
N THR A 26 49.18 30.92 -47.69
CA THR A 26 48.18 31.68 -46.91
C THR A 26 46.84 30.93 -46.79
N THR A 27 46.41 30.20 -47.83
CA THR A 27 45.15 29.44 -47.80
C THR A 27 45.24 28.21 -46.89
N LEU A 28 46.38 27.51 -46.89
CA LEU A 28 46.67 26.38 -46.02
C LEU A 28 46.80 26.81 -44.55
N ASP A 29 47.45 27.96 -44.29
CA ASP A 29 47.55 28.56 -42.96
C ASP A 29 46.16 28.90 -42.38
N TRP A 30 45.27 29.49 -43.19
CA TRP A 30 43.90 29.78 -42.76
C TRP A 30 43.08 28.50 -42.51
N LEU A 31 43.19 27.49 -43.37
CA LEU A 31 42.49 26.20 -43.20
C LEU A 31 42.97 25.49 -41.93
N PHE A 32 44.26 25.55 -41.62
CA PHE A 32 44.83 25.03 -40.39
C PHE A 32 44.32 25.79 -39.15
N VAL A 33 44.32 27.12 -39.17
CA VAL A 33 43.76 27.94 -38.09
C VAL A 33 42.27 27.67 -37.89
N THR A 34 41.49 27.49 -38.98
CA THR A 34 40.08 27.08 -38.89
C THR A 34 39.94 25.70 -38.23
N LYS A 35 40.81 24.73 -38.55
CA LYS A 35 40.80 23.41 -37.91
C LYS A 35 41.16 23.47 -36.42
N CYS A 36 42.16 24.28 -36.06
CA CYS A 36 42.55 24.49 -34.66
C CYS A 36 41.47 25.20 -33.86
N THR A 37 40.87 26.25 -34.41
CA THR A 37 39.78 27.02 -33.78
C THR A 37 38.55 26.15 -33.59
N LEU A 38 38.19 25.31 -34.57
CA LEU A 38 37.10 24.34 -34.45
C LEU A 38 37.37 23.29 -33.37
N ALA A 39 38.61 22.78 -33.29
CA ALA A 39 39.01 21.81 -32.25
C ALA A 39 38.98 22.42 -30.84
N ALA A 40 39.49 23.65 -30.68
CA ALA A 40 39.45 24.36 -29.40
C ALA A 40 38.01 24.72 -29.00
N TYR A 41 37.19 25.16 -29.95
CA TYR A 41 35.78 25.43 -29.74
C TYR A 41 35.03 24.17 -29.29
N GLY A 42 35.22 23.05 -29.99
CA GLY A 42 34.62 21.76 -29.62
C GLY A 42 35.05 21.30 -28.22
N HIS A 43 36.31 21.51 -27.85
CA HIS A 43 36.81 21.18 -26.53
C HIS A 43 36.23 22.07 -25.41
N ILE A 44 36.14 23.39 -25.64
CA ILE A 44 35.52 24.34 -24.70
C ILE A 44 34.04 24.00 -24.52
N LEU A 45 33.32 23.73 -25.62
CA LEU A 45 31.92 23.33 -25.60
C LEU A 45 31.72 22.03 -24.80
N SER A 46 32.55 21.02 -25.06
CA SER A 46 32.52 19.74 -24.33
C SER A 46 32.82 19.94 -22.84
N SER A 47 33.81 20.77 -22.50
CA SER A 47 34.17 21.07 -21.11
C SER A 47 33.05 21.80 -20.36
N ILE A 48 32.40 22.79 -21.00
CA ILE A 48 31.26 23.49 -20.41
C ILE A 48 30.10 22.50 -20.22
N LEU A 49 29.77 21.71 -21.24
CA LEU A 49 28.70 20.71 -21.16
C LEU A 49 28.96 19.69 -20.04
N GLN A 50 30.19 19.19 -19.92
CA GLN A 50 30.56 18.23 -18.88
C GLN A 50 30.53 18.85 -17.48
N SER A 51 30.77 20.16 -17.36
CA SER A 51 30.59 20.90 -16.10
C SER A 51 29.11 21.16 -15.73
N THR A 52 28.20 21.21 -16.72
CA THR A 52 26.77 21.45 -16.48
C THR A 52 26.01 20.23 -15.93
N LEU A 53 26.52 19.01 -16.17
CA LEU A 53 25.89 17.77 -15.71
C LEU A 53 25.88 17.60 -14.17
N PRO A 54 27.02 17.71 -13.45
CA PRO A 54 27.03 17.65 -11.99
C PRO A 54 26.29 18.84 -11.35
N LEU A 55 26.24 19.99 -12.04
CA LEU A 55 25.47 21.15 -11.63
C LEU A 55 23.96 20.83 -11.61
N SER A 56 23.45 20.19 -12.66
CA SER A 56 22.05 19.78 -12.74
C SER A 56 21.68 18.73 -11.68
N GLU A 57 22.57 17.77 -11.41
CA GLU A 57 22.37 16.76 -10.37
C GLU A 57 22.31 17.39 -8.98
N SER A 58 23.19 18.36 -8.69
CA SER A 58 23.17 19.11 -7.43
C SER A 58 21.89 19.94 -7.27
N LEU A 59 21.41 20.59 -8.34
CA LEU A 59 20.17 21.36 -8.31
C LEU A 59 18.96 20.45 -8.07
N ALA A 60 18.90 19.28 -8.72
CA ALA A 60 17.84 18.30 -8.51
C ALA A 60 17.81 17.75 -7.07
N TYR A 61 18.99 17.57 -6.46
CA TYR A 61 19.09 17.22 -5.05
C TYR A 61 18.50 18.31 -4.14
N TRP A 62 18.91 19.57 -4.33
CA TRP A 62 18.39 20.68 -3.53
C TRP A 62 16.89 20.92 -3.76
N ASP A 63 16.40 20.75 -4.99
CA ASP A 63 14.96 20.80 -5.31
C ASP A 63 14.16 19.68 -4.60
N SER A 64 14.75 18.50 -4.39
CA SER A 64 14.09 17.39 -3.68
C SER A 64 13.99 17.59 -2.17
N ILE A 65 14.90 18.39 -1.59
CA ILE A 65 14.91 18.71 -0.16
C ILE A 65 14.02 19.92 0.11
N TYR A 66 14.07 20.90 -0.78
CA TYR A 66 13.31 22.14 -0.68
C TYR A 66 11.80 21.87 -0.71
N GLY A 67 11.07 22.31 0.32
CA GLY A 67 9.60 22.21 0.39
C GLY A 67 9.07 21.07 1.25
N ASN A 68 9.93 20.18 1.76
CA ASN A 68 9.55 19.20 2.77
C ASN A 68 10.32 19.44 4.07
N SER A 69 9.61 19.95 5.09
CA SER A 69 10.19 20.30 6.39
C SER A 69 10.93 19.15 7.08
N TRP A 70 10.55 17.89 6.82
CA TRP A 70 11.25 16.73 7.38
C TRP A 70 12.63 16.49 6.73
N TYR A 71 12.75 16.66 5.41
CA TYR A 71 14.03 16.53 4.72
C TYR A 71 14.95 17.73 4.98
N GLU A 72 14.37 18.93 5.13
CA GLU A 72 15.11 20.14 5.56
C GLU A 72 15.64 20.00 6.98
N ALA A 73 14.83 19.48 7.92
CA ALA A 73 15.26 19.16 9.28
C ALA A 73 16.38 18.11 9.29
N TYR A 74 16.22 17.04 8.49
CA TYR A 74 17.21 15.98 8.35
C TYR A 74 18.56 16.52 7.86
N TYR A 75 18.55 17.36 6.82
CA TYR A 75 19.74 18.03 6.32
C TYR A 75 20.35 19.00 7.35
N GLY A 76 19.51 19.73 8.09
CA GLY A 76 19.94 20.61 9.18
C GLY A 76 20.73 19.89 10.26
N ILE A 77 20.22 18.73 10.69
CA ILE A 77 20.89 17.88 11.68
C ILE A 77 22.21 17.35 11.10
N GLN A 78 22.20 16.88 9.85
CA GLN A 78 23.37 16.30 9.18
C GLN A 78 24.50 17.33 8.94
N SER A 79 24.16 18.55 8.51
CA SER A 79 25.13 19.61 8.19
C SER A 79 25.77 20.23 9.43
N LYS A 80 24.99 20.43 10.50
CA LYS A 80 25.51 20.99 11.76
C LYS A 80 26.36 19.97 12.53
N LEU A 81 26.08 18.67 12.43
CA LEU A 81 26.93 17.62 13.00
C LEU A 81 28.37 17.65 12.46
N LYS A 82 28.54 17.98 11.17
CA LYS A 82 29.84 18.04 10.51
C LYS A 82 30.66 19.27 10.90
N LYS A 83 30.00 20.37 11.30
CA LYS A 83 30.65 21.66 11.60
C LYS A 83 30.92 21.87 13.10
N GLN A 84 30.27 21.13 14.00
CA GLN A 84 30.47 21.29 15.45
C GLN A 84 30.18 20.00 16.25
N ILE A 85 31.14 19.55 17.06
CA ILE A 85 31.14 18.26 17.78
C ILE A 85 30.12 18.17 18.94
N SER A 86 29.44 19.27 19.32
CA SER A 86 28.56 19.30 20.49
C SER A 86 27.06 19.21 20.14
N LEU A 87 26.57 17.98 20.00
CA LEU A 87 25.15 17.64 19.80
C LEU A 87 24.22 18.23 20.87
N ILE A 88 24.68 18.31 22.12
CA ILE A 88 23.92 18.79 23.30
C ILE A 88 23.57 20.28 23.20
N HIS A 89 24.48 21.12 22.68
CA HIS A 89 24.24 22.54 22.48
C HIS A 89 23.31 22.82 21.30
N VAL A 90 23.35 21.99 20.26
CA VAL A 90 22.44 22.11 19.11
C VAL A 90 21.02 21.78 19.54
N PHE A 91 20.79 20.66 20.24
CA PHE A 91 19.46 20.29 20.75
C PHE A 91 18.90 21.32 21.75
N ARG A 92 19.73 21.84 22.66
CA ARG A 92 19.31 22.88 23.63
C ARG A 92 18.96 24.21 22.94
N LYS A 93 19.67 24.57 21.86
CA LYS A 93 19.38 25.78 21.07
C LYS A 93 18.20 25.58 20.10
N LEU A 94 17.96 24.35 19.64
CA LEU A 94 16.82 23.95 18.82
C LEU A 94 15.50 24.03 19.60
N TYR A 95 15.53 23.70 20.90
CA TYR A 95 14.35 23.74 21.77
C TYR A 95 13.92 25.17 22.16
N ASN A 96 14.86 26.11 22.23
CA ASN A 96 14.60 27.48 22.70
C ASN A 96 14.44 28.53 21.59
N VAL A 97 14.53 28.16 20.31
CA VAL A 97 14.38 29.10 19.18
C VAL A 97 13.35 28.55 18.20
N PRO A 98 12.29 29.30 17.83
CA PRO A 98 11.22 28.78 16.98
C PRO A 98 11.61 28.59 15.50
N LEU A 99 12.79 29.04 15.05
CA LEU A 99 13.11 29.20 13.62
C LEU A 99 14.49 28.66 13.15
N PRO A 100 15.05 27.56 13.68
CA PRO A 100 16.26 26.96 13.09
C PRO A 100 15.98 26.44 11.67
N LEU A 101 14.75 25.97 11.41
CA LEU A 101 14.30 25.55 10.09
C LEU A 101 14.25 26.71 9.10
N ALA A 102 13.83 27.90 9.51
CA ALA A 102 13.82 29.06 8.61
C ALA A 102 15.25 29.48 8.20
N LEU A 103 16.21 29.42 9.13
CA LEU A 103 17.62 29.68 8.79
C LEU A 103 18.21 28.63 7.82
N ILE A 104 17.83 27.36 8.00
CA ILE A 104 18.24 26.28 7.08
C ILE A 104 17.53 26.42 5.72
N HIS A 105 16.26 26.81 5.74
CA HIS A 105 15.46 27.09 4.55
C HIS A 105 16.07 28.25 3.75
N ASP A 106 16.45 29.34 4.41
CA ASP A 106 17.13 30.48 3.79
C ASP A 106 18.52 30.09 3.26
N GLU A 107 19.28 29.26 3.99
CA GLU A 107 20.57 28.74 3.53
C GLU A 107 20.42 27.86 2.27
N ILE A 108 19.41 26.97 2.24
CA ILE A 108 19.11 26.12 1.08
C ILE A 108 18.65 26.97 -0.11
N GLN A 109 17.81 27.97 0.13
CA GLN A 109 17.34 28.90 -0.89
C GLN A 109 18.49 29.72 -1.48
N GLN A 110 19.39 30.23 -0.65
CA GLN A 110 20.57 30.98 -1.10
C GLN A 110 21.46 30.09 -1.98
N LYS A 111 21.74 28.86 -1.55
CA LYS A 111 22.52 27.90 -2.37
C LYS A 111 21.84 27.61 -3.70
N ARG A 112 20.52 27.42 -3.69
CA ARG A 112 19.72 27.14 -4.89
C ARG A 112 19.69 28.32 -5.86
N THR A 113 19.54 29.55 -5.40
CA THR A 113 19.53 30.73 -6.28
C THR A 113 20.89 30.96 -6.93
N THR A 114 21.98 30.78 -6.18
CA THR A 114 23.36 30.82 -6.72
C THR A 114 23.62 29.70 -7.73
N LEU A 115 23.12 28.49 -7.47
CA LEU A 115 23.18 27.36 -8.40
C LEU A 115 22.44 27.66 -9.72
N ARG A 116 21.26 28.29 -9.61
CA ARG A 116 20.44 28.66 -10.77
C ARG A 116 21.06 29.78 -11.59
N SER A 117 21.67 30.78 -10.93
CA SER A 117 22.36 31.86 -11.63
C SER A 117 23.57 31.31 -12.39
N PHE A 118 24.36 30.43 -11.78
CA PHE A 118 25.51 29.81 -12.43
C PHE A 118 25.11 28.94 -13.63
N ARG A 119 24.05 28.14 -13.52
CA ARG A 119 23.51 27.37 -14.65
C ARG A 119 23.04 28.28 -15.79
N THR A 120 22.33 29.36 -15.45
CA THR A 120 21.86 30.34 -16.44
C THR A 120 23.02 31.04 -17.12
N GLN A 121 24.08 31.37 -16.39
CA GLN A 121 25.31 31.94 -16.95
C GLN A 121 25.98 30.96 -17.92
N GLN A 122 26.19 29.70 -17.51
CA GLN A 122 26.75 28.67 -18.40
C GLN A 122 25.90 28.46 -19.66
N ALA A 123 24.58 28.43 -19.53
CA ALA A 123 23.66 28.30 -20.67
C ALA A 123 23.68 29.54 -21.58
N THR A 124 23.79 30.75 -21.02
CA THR A 124 23.89 32.00 -21.78
C THR A 124 25.20 32.08 -22.53
N THR A 125 26.30 31.71 -21.90
CA THR A 125 27.62 31.61 -22.52
C THR A 125 27.64 30.56 -23.61
N LEU A 126 27.14 29.37 -23.35
CA LEU A 126 27.05 28.30 -24.35
C LEU A 126 26.16 28.73 -25.52
N GLY A 127 25.03 29.38 -25.25
CA GLY A 127 24.17 29.96 -26.27
C GLY A 127 24.83 31.09 -27.07
N LEU A 128 25.63 31.94 -26.43
CA LEU A 128 26.39 33.01 -27.08
C LEU A 128 27.52 32.44 -27.93
N LEU A 129 28.26 31.43 -27.43
CA LEU A 129 29.29 30.71 -28.18
C LEU A 129 28.71 29.97 -29.38
N ILE A 130 27.52 29.38 -29.27
CA ILE A 130 26.83 28.71 -30.40
C ILE A 130 26.32 29.71 -31.42
N LYS A 131 25.79 30.85 -30.97
CA LYS A 131 25.27 31.91 -31.84
C LYS A 131 26.39 32.66 -32.57
N GLN A 132 27.55 32.78 -31.94
CA GLN A 132 28.71 33.47 -32.46
C GLN A 132 29.67 32.48 -33.11
N ALA A 133 29.37 32.08 -34.35
CA ALA A 133 30.28 31.28 -35.14
C ALA A 133 31.62 32.02 -35.34
N PRO A 134 32.77 31.33 -35.32
CA PRO A 134 34.05 31.96 -35.60
C PRO A 134 34.05 32.53 -37.03
N ARG A 135 34.06 33.86 -37.14
CA ARG A 135 34.09 34.58 -38.42
C ARG A 135 35.54 34.85 -38.80
N PHE A 136 36.00 34.22 -39.88
CA PHE A 136 37.29 34.49 -40.51
C PHE A 136 37.03 35.28 -41.79
N ASP A 137 36.88 36.60 -41.68
CA ASP A 137 36.68 37.46 -42.85
C ASP A 137 38.01 38.14 -43.22
N SER A 138 38.45 37.92 -44.45
CA SER A 138 39.62 38.60 -45.01
C SER A 138 39.18 39.99 -45.49
N ALA A 139 39.42 40.98 -44.64
CA ALA A 139 39.39 42.41 -44.93
C ALA A 139 38.43 42.86 -46.06
N ASP A 140 37.23 43.30 -45.70
CA ASP A 140 36.76 44.55 -46.27
C ASP A 140 36.05 45.42 -45.23
N ASN A 141 36.25 46.72 -45.36
CA ASN A 141 35.91 47.74 -44.38
C ASN A 141 34.41 47.78 -44.07
N ASP A 142 34.00 47.53 -42.82
CA ASP A 142 33.04 48.43 -42.19
C ASP A 142 33.12 48.40 -40.65
N SER A 143 33.25 49.60 -40.09
CA SER A 143 33.32 49.85 -38.66
C SER A 143 31.93 49.89 -38.04
N GLY A 144 31.63 48.96 -37.14
CA GLY A 144 30.36 48.93 -36.41
C GLY A 144 30.52 48.40 -34.99
N ILE A 145 31.15 49.19 -34.12
CA ILE A 145 31.25 48.92 -32.68
C ILE A 145 29.85 49.09 -32.06
N SER A 146 29.15 47.99 -31.74
CA SER A 146 27.94 48.03 -30.92
C SER A 146 28.32 47.89 -29.44
N LYS A 147 28.15 49.01 -28.74
CA LYS A 147 28.21 49.15 -27.28
C LYS A 147 27.23 48.17 -26.63
N GLN A 148 27.70 47.39 -25.65
CA GLN A 148 26.83 46.96 -24.55
C GLN A 148 27.63 46.81 -23.26
N GLN A 149 27.55 47.87 -22.47
CA GLN A 149 28.03 48.00 -21.10
C GLN A 149 26.97 47.42 -20.17
N GLN A 150 27.34 46.47 -19.31
CA GLN A 150 26.52 46.07 -18.17
C GLN A 150 27.33 46.15 -16.88
N GLN A 151 26.84 47.02 -16.01
CA GLN A 151 27.28 47.25 -14.65
C GLN A 151 26.35 46.44 -13.71
N SER A 152 26.89 45.52 -12.91
CA SER A 152 26.47 45.26 -11.51
C SER A 152 27.22 44.08 -10.86
N VAL A 153 28.09 44.44 -9.91
CA VAL A 153 28.29 43.91 -8.53
C VAL A 153 28.45 42.38 -8.29
N SER A 154 29.68 42.06 -7.85
CA SER A 154 30.18 41.10 -6.83
C SER A 154 29.41 39.79 -6.60
N ILE A 155 29.85 38.58 -6.99
CA ILE A 155 31.14 37.85 -6.82
C ILE A 155 31.50 37.07 -8.12
N ASP A 156 30.85 37.43 -9.24
CA ASP A 156 30.90 36.74 -10.54
C ASP A 156 32.19 36.96 -11.37
N HIS A 157 33.19 37.66 -10.85
CA HIS A 157 34.27 38.28 -11.65
C HIS A 157 35.19 37.28 -12.34
N VAL A 158 35.63 36.22 -11.66
CA VAL A 158 36.67 35.34 -12.23
C VAL A 158 36.10 34.41 -13.29
N ALA A 159 34.89 33.87 -13.06
CA ALA A 159 34.20 33.05 -14.05
C ALA A 159 33.72 33.90 -15.23
N ARG A 160 33.23 35.12 -15.00
CA ARG A 160 32.90 36.06 -16.08
C ARG A 160 34.12 36.52 -16.84
N ASP A 161 35.23 36.87 -16.18
CA ASP A 161 36.45 37.34 -16.85
C ASP A 161 37.04 36.25 -17.73
N THR A 162 37.11 35.00 -17.27
CA THR A 162 37.64 33.89 -18.09
C THR A 162 36.75 33.61 -19.32
N ILE A 163 35.44 33.76 -19.16
CA ILE A 163 34.44 33.50 -20.20
C ILE A 163 34.29 34.68 -21.17
N GLU A 164 34.40 35.91 -20.69
CA GLU A 164 34.35 37.14 -21.46
C GLU A 164 35.69 37.39 -22.20
N GLU A 165 36.82 36.96 -21.62
CA GLU A 165 38.12 36.92 -22.29
C GLU A 165 38.14 35.82 -23.37
N SER A 166 37.52 34.66 -23.10
CA SER A 166 37.33 33.62 -24.13
C SER A 166 36.41 34.09 -25.25
N SER A 167 35.28 34.77 -24.97
CA SER A 167 34.39 35.27 -26.02
C SER A 167 35.06 36.37 -26.85
N LYS A 168 35.76 37.33 -26.22
CA LYS A 168 36.56 38.36 -26.91
C LYS A 168 37.67 37.77 -27.78
N ALA A 169 38.29 36.66 -27.37
CA ALA A 169 39.28 35.95 -28.19
C ALA A 169 38.69 35.35 -29.47
N PHE A 170 37.41 34.95 -29.46
CA PHE A 170 36.70 34.44 -30.64
C PHE A 170 36.08 35.55 -31.52
N THR A 171 36.03 36.81 -31.07
CA THR A 171 35.49 37.94 -31.84
C THR A 171 36.53 38.78 -32.57
N LEU A 172 37.83 38.51 -32.42
CA LEU A 172 38.86 39.36 -33.00
C LEU A 172 39.01 39.10 -34.50
N THR A 173 38.51 40.04 -35.30
CA THR A 173 38.94 40.32 -36.68
C THR A 173 40.44 40.60 -36.67
N SER A 174 41.23 39.55 -36.74
CA SER A 174 42.69 39.58 -36.70
C SER A 174 43.23 39.40 -38.11
N THR A 175 44.05 40.34 -38.55
CA THR A 175 44.67 40.42 -39.87
C THR A 175 45.79 39.40 -40.11
N SER A 176 46.12 38.51 -39.14
CA SER A 176 47.10 37.44 -39.37
C SER A 176 46.77 36.10 -38.67
N PRO A 177 46.93 34.95 -39.36
CA PRO A 177 46.69 33.60 -38.83
C PRO A 177 47.46 33.28 -37.53
N PHE A 178 48.64 33.87 -37.37
CA PHE A 178 49.54 33.60 -36.23
C PHE A 178 49.00 34.17 -34.90
N HIS A 179 48.41 35.37 -34.93
CA HIS A 179 47.84 35.98 -33.72
C HIS A 179 46.60 35.23 -33.23
N VAL A 180 45.79 34.68 -34.14
CA VAL A 180 44.65 33.83 -33.80
C VAL A 180 45.11 32.55 -33.10
N ALA A 181 46.15 31.88 -33.63
CA ALA A 181 46.70 30.67 -33.01
C ALA A 181 47.30 30.93 -31.62
N HIS A 182 48.00 32.05 -31.43
CA HIS A 182 48.56 32.45 -30.13
C HIS A 182 47.48 32.75 -29.08
N ASN A 183 46.40 33.43 -29.47
CA ASN A 183 45.28 33.72 -28.57
C ASN A 183 44.49 32.44 -28.23
N LEU A 184 44.34 31.53 -29.19
CA LEU A 184 43.75 30.21 -28.96
C LEU A 184 44.55 29.41 -27.93
N LYS A 185 45.88 29.44 -28.02
CA LYS A 185 46.77 28.81 -27.05
C LYS A 185 46.60 29.41 -25.65
N LYS A 186 46.52 30.73 -25.53
CA LYS A 186 46.28 31.40 -24.24
C LYS A 186 44.96 30.96 -23.58
N VAL A 187 43.89 30.83 -24.37
CA VAL A 187 42.57 30.36 -23.88
C VAL A 187 42.61 28.88 -23.48
N VAL A 188 43.32 28.05 -24.23
CA VAL A 188 43.51 26.62 -23.91
C VAL A 188 44.37 26.44 -22.65
N ASP A 189 45.42 27.24 -22.48
CA ASP A 189 46.31 27.20 -21.31
C ASP A 189 45.62 27.70 -20.02
N GLN A 190 44.57 28.53 -20.11
CA GLN A 190 43.76 28.99 -18.97
C GLN A 190 42.67 27.98 -18.52
N GLN A 191 42.36 26.97 -19.32
CA GLN A 191 41.35 25.96 -19.02
C GLN A 191 41.57 25.15 -17.72
N PRO A 192 42.79 24.73 -17.30
CA PRO A 192 42.97 23.96 -16.06
C PRO A 192 42.57 24.75 -14.79
N LEU A 193 42.65 26.08 -14.81
CA LEU A 193 42.18 26.91 -13.69
C LEU A 193 40.66 26.76 -13.50
N SER A 194 39.90 26.69 -14.59
CA SER A 194 38.44 26.48 -14.55
C SER A 194 38.04 25.14 -13.91
N GLN A 195 38.85 24.09 -14.07
CA GLN A 195 38.59 22.79 -13.46
C GLN A 195 38.80 22.81 -11.94
N ASN A 196 39.81 23.54 -11.47
CA ASN A 196 40.04 23.72 -10.02
C ASN A 196 38.90 24.49 -9.36
N TYR A 197 38.36 25.53 -10.02
CA TYR A 197 37.18 26.24 -9.55
C TYR A 197 35.94 25.33 -9.46
N LEU A 198 35.74 24.42 -10.43
CA LEU A 198 34.65 23.45 -10.37
C LEU A 198 34.79 22.47 -9.19
N HIS A 199 36.01 22.10 -8.83
CA HIS A 199 36.28 21.24 -7.67
C HIS A 199 36.02 21.95 -6.33
N GLU A 200 36.47 23.19 -6.18
CA GLU A 200 36.19 24.03 -5.00
C GLU A 200 34.69 24.28 -4.86
N TRP A 201 34.04 24.61 -5.97
CA TRP A 201 32.60 24.80 -6.04
C TRP A 201 31.81 23.54 -5.64
N LYS A 202 32.21 22.36 -6.15
CA LYS A 202 31.57 21.08 -5.81
C LYS A 202 31.72 20.75 -4.33
N LYS A 203 32.81 21.17 -3.70
CA LYS A 203 33.06 20.97 -2.26
C LYS A 203 32.17 21.85 -1.39
N GLU A 204 31.83 23.06 -1.84
CA GLU A 204 31.07 24.05 -1.06
C GLU A 204 29.56 24.00 -1.31
N TYR A 205 29.12 23.76 -2.55
CA TYR A 205 27.71 23.79 -2.96
C TYR A 205 27.14 22.44 -3.42
N GLY A 206 28.00 21.43 -3.60
CA GLY A 206 27.58 20.09 -4.01
C GLY A 206 26.88 19.29 -2.91
N PRO A 207 26.17 18.21 -3.27
CA PRO A 207 25.52 17.34 -2.30
C PRO A 207 26.54 16.69 -1.35
N SER A 208 26.16 16.55 -0.09
CA SER A 208 26.97 15.82 0.90
C SER A 208 27.13 14.33 0.51
N SER A 209 28.30 13.74 0.78
CA SER A 209 28.67 12.36 0.42
C SER A 209 27.59 11.31 0.77
N THR A 210 27.48 10.25 -0.02
CA THR A 210 26.51 9.16 0.17
C THR A 210 26.62 8.51 1.55
N LEU A 211 27.82 8.32 2.09
CA LEU A 211 28.00 7.83 3.47
C LEU A 211 27.43 8.80 4.51
N THR A 212 27.57 10.11 4.30
CA THR A 212 26.95 11.10 5.20
C THR A 212 25.43 11.18 5.04
N ARG A 213 24.88 10.72 3.91
CA ARG A 213 23.43 10.70 3.66
C ARG A 213 22.73 9.51 4.32
N TYR A 214 23.38 8.35 4.44
CA TYR A 214 22.73 7.11 4.88
C TYR A 214 23.13 6.62 6.28
N TRP A 215 24.01 7.32 7.01
CA TRP A 215 24.42 6.85 8.34
C TRP A 215 23.28 6.84 9.36
N ILE A 216 22.35 7.80 9.34
CA ILE A 216 21.20 7.81 10.29
C ILE A 216 20.25 6.64 10.01
N PRO A 217 19.73 6.44 8.77
CA PRO A 217 18.96 5.25 8.44
C PRO A 217 19.72 3.95 8.73
N GLY A 218 21.02 3.90 8.41
CA GLY A 218 21.86 2.73 8.69
C GLY A 218 21.93 2.42 10.18
N LEU A 219 22.08 3.43 11.03
CA LEU A 219 22.14 3.28 12.48
C LEU A 219 20.76 2.88 13.05
N ILE A 220 19.67 3.46 12.55
CA ILE A 220 18.30 3.04 12.91
C ILE A 220 18.06 1.58 12.53
N VAL A 221 18.48 1.15 11.34
CA VAL A 221 18.31 -0.24 10.89
C VAL A 221 19.19 -1.18 11.71
N LEU A 222 20.42 -0.80 12.03
CA LEU A 222 21.35 -1.63 12.79
C LEU A 222 20.89 -1.79 14.24
N PHE A 223 20.55 -0.69 14.92
CA PHE A 223 20.07 -0.72 16.31
C PHE A 223 18.65 -1.27 16.42
N GLY A 224 17.73 -0.81 15.57
CA GLY A 224 16.36 -1.30 15.53
C GLY A 224 16.29 -2.77 15.12
N GLY A 225 17.10 -3.18 14.15
CA GLY A 225 17.23 -4.58 13.74
C GLY A 225 17.80 -5.46 14.86
N LYS A 226 18.88 -5.02 15.52
CA LYS A 226 19.44 -5.74 16.68
C LYS A 226 18.42 -5.87 17.81
N MET A 227 17.72 -4.80 18.14
CA MET A 227 16.70 -4.77 19.20
C MET A 227 15.49 -5.65 18.86
N ALA A 228 15.03 -5.63 17.61
CA ALA A 228 13.95 -6.51 17.16
C ALA A 228 14.36 -7.98 17.20
N ILE A 229 15.59 -8.29 16.76
CA ILE A 229 16.14 -9.64 16.80
C ILE A 229 16.28 -10.11 18.25
N SER A 230 16.89 -9.32 19.14
CA SER A 230 17.03 -9.70 20.55
C SER A 230 15.67 -9.90 21.21
N TYR A 231 14.71 -9.00 20.95
CA TYR A 231 13.35 -9.12 21.48
C TYR A 231 12.64 -10.41 21.01
N VAL A 232 12.77 -10.78 19.73
CA VAL A 232 12.19 -12.03 19.22
C VAL A 232 12.86 -13.25 19.83
N PHE A 233 14.19 -13.25 19.99
CA PHE A 233 14.92 -14.38 20.58
C PHE A 233 14.70 -14.52 22.09
N GLU A 234 14.62 -13.42 22.83
CA GLU A 234 14.28 -13.38 24.25
C GLU A 234 12.86 -13.91 24.50
N ARG A 235 11.96 -13.68 23.55
CA ARG A 235 10.53 -13.99 23.68
C ARG A 235 10.08 -15.24 22.93
N LYS A 236 11.03 -16.13 22.60
CA LYS A 236 10.76 -17.39 21.87
C LYS A 236 9.74 -18.27 22.58
N GLU A 237 9.75 -18.31 23.91
CA GLU A 237 8.86 -19.16 24.70
C GLU A 237 7.42 -18.66 24.62
N ASP A 238 7.22 -17.34 24.74
CA ASP A 238 5.92 -16.71 24.51
C ASP A 238 5.41 -16.95 23.10
N ILE A 239 6.27 -16.91 22.07
CA ILE A 239 5.88 -17.17 20.68
C ILE A 239 5.41 -18.61 20.51
N VAL A 240 6.13 -19.58 21.10
CA VAL A 240 5.74 -20.99 21.07
C VAL A 240 4.42 -21.19 21.83
N ALA A 241 4.27 -20.56 23.00
CA ALA A 241 3.04 -20.61 23.78
C ALA A 241 1.86 -20.03 22.98
N TRP A 242 2.00 -18.83 22.42
CA TRP A 242 0.96 -18.19 21.59
C TRP A 242 0.61 -19.01 20.36
N THR A 243 1.60 -19.66 19.75
CA THR A 243 1.35 -20.54 18.60
C THR A 243 0.56 -21.77 19.02
N ASN A 244 0.93 -22.39 20.14
CA ASN A 244 0.22 -23.54 20.69
C ASN A 244 -1.21 -23.16 21.11
N ASP A 245 -1.38 -22.04 21.80
CA ASP A 245 -2.67 -21.51 22.21
C ASP A 245 -3.55 -21.16 20.99
N GLY A 246 -2.94 -20.59 19.94
CA GLY A 246 -3.60 -20.33 18.67
C GLY A 246 -4.07 -21.62 17.98
N ILE A 247 -3.22 -22.64 17.93
CA ILE A 247 -3.57 -23.96 17.37
C ILE A 247 -4.70 -24.60 18.18
N GLN A 248 -4.64 -24.56 19.51
CA GLN A 248 -5.67 -25.08 20.38
C GLN A 248 -6.99 -24.33 20.20
N THR A 249 -6.95 -23.01 20.04
CA THR A 249 -8.14 -22.18 19.78
C THR A 249 -8.78 -22.52 18.44
N VAL A 250 -7.98 -22.66 17.37
CA VAL A 250 -8.49 -23.06 16.05
C VAL A 250 -9.08 -24.47 16.10
N ARG A 251 -8.42 -25.41 16.79
CA ARG A 251 -8.93 -26.77 16.97
C ARG A 251 -10.24 -26.77 17.77
N GLY A 252 -10.29 -26.04 18.88
CA GLY A 252 -11.48 -25.91 19.72
C GLY A 252 -12.65 -25.29 18.95
N PHE A 253 -12.38 -24.26 18.15
CA PHE A 253 -13.38 -23.69 17.26
C PHE A 253 -13.90 -24.73 16.25
N PHE A 254 -13.01 -25.43 15.53
CA PHE A 254 -13.44 -26.43 14.56
C PHE A 254 -14.20 -27.60 15.20
N VAL A 255 -13.71 -28.16 16.30
CA VAL A 255 -14.34 -29.32 16.93
C VAL A 255 -15.67 -28.93 17.57
N ASN A 256 -15.69 -27.88 18.39
CA ASN A 256 -16.88 -27.56 19.19
C ASN A 256 -17.94 -26.80 18.38
N TRP A 257 -17.55 -26.00 17.40
CA TRP A 257 -18.49 -25.12 16.67
C TRP A 257 -18.84 -25.60 15.26
N LEU A 258 -18.03 -26.45 14.64
CA LEU A 258 -18.32 -26.99 13.30
C LEU A 258 -18.58 -28.50 13.33
N TRP A 259 -17.71 -29.26 13.99
CA TRP A 259 -17.78 -30.72 13.98
C TRP A 259 -18.91 -31.27 14.85
N GLU A 260 -18.94 -30.92 16.14
CA GLU A 260 -19.99 -31.38 17.06
C GLU A 260 -21.40 -31.01 16.60
N PRO A 261 -21.68 -29.74 16.20
CA PRO A 261 -23.02 -29.38 15.76
C PRO A 261 -23.45 -30.10 14.48
N MET A 262 -22.54 -30.32 13.53
CA MET A 262 -22.83 -31.09 12.31
C MET A 262 -23.14 -32.56 12.62
N LEU A 263 -22.41 -33.17 13.56
CA LEU A 263 -22.73 -34.51 14.04
C LEU A 263 -24.10 -34.57 14.73
N ARG A 264 -24.44 -33.58 15.57
CA ARG A 264 -25.77 -33.52 16.21
C ARG A 264 -26.89 -33.40 15.19
N VAL A 265 -26.72 -32.57 14.14
CA VAL A 265 -27.68 -32.49 13.03
C VAL A 265 -27.84 -33.83 12.34
N LEU A 266 -26.73 -34.51 12.03
CA LEU A 266 -26.73 -35.79 11.33
C LEU A 266 -27.34 -36.91 12.18
N ASP A 267 -27.07 -36.94 13.48
CA ASP A 267 -27.64 -37.89 14.43
C ASP A 267 -29.16 -37.68 14.59
N THR A 268 -29.61 -36.41 14.66
CA THR A 268 -31.03 -36.06 14.67
C THR A 268 -31.75 -36.54 13.41
N ILE A 269 -31.12 -36.44 12.23
CA ILE A 269 -31.70 -36.92 10.96
C ILE A 269 -31.71 -38.46 10.88
N ARG A 270 -30.71 -39.14 11.46
CA ARG A 270 -30.47 -40.58 11.20
C ARG A 270 -31.07 -41.54 12.24
N PHE A 271 -31.17 -41.19 13.53
CA PHE A 271 -31.40 -42.22 14.57
C PHE A 271 -32.50 -41.91 15.61
N LYS A 272 -33.10 -40.72 15.64
CA LYS A 272 -34.05 -40.33 16.70
C LYS A 272 -35.50 -40.76 16.51
N ASP A 273 -35.88 -41.40 15.41
CA ASP A 273 -37.29 -41.76 15.16
C ASP A 273 -37.78 -42.99 15.94
N GLN A 274 -36.87 -43.85 16.41
CA GLN A 274 -37.29 -45.18 16.85
C GLN A 274 -37.47 -45.34 18.36
N ARG A 275 -36.74 -44.62 19.23
CA ARG A 275 -36.79 -44.91 20.68
C ARG A 275 -37.80 -44.11 21.50
N ILE A 276 -38.07 -42.84 21.15
CA ILE A 276 -38.98 -41.98 21.93
C ILE A 276 -40.42 -42.05 21.40
N GLY A 277 -40.59 -42.26 20.09
CA GLY A 277 -41.90 -42.46 19.49
C GLY A 277 -42.60 -43.76 19.94
N LEU A 278 -41.87 -44.77 20.40
CA LEU A 278 -42.46 -46.04 20.86
C LEU A 278 -43.10 -45.92 22.24
N SER A 279 -42.48 -45.24 23.21
CA SER A 279 -43.03 -45.13 24.58
C SER A 279 -44.30 -44.28 24.62
N SER A 280 -44.35 -43.17 23.86
CA SER A 280 -45.54 -42.33 23.80
C SER A 280 -46.68 -43.01 23.02
N LYS A 281 -46.36 -43.68 21.90
CA LYS A 281 -47.36 -44.45 21.13
C LYS A 281 -47.94 -45.61 21.93
N GLU A 282 -47.14 -46.31 22.72
CA GLU A 282 -47.62 -47.41 23.56
C GLU A 282 -48.51 -46.91 24.71
N GLY A 283 -48.15 -45.76 25.32
CA GLY A 283 -48.99 -45.09 26.31
C GLY A 283 -50.35 -44.68 25.76
N LEU A 284 -50.38 -43.98 24.61
CA LEU A 284 -51.63 -43.60 23.94
C LEU A 284 -52.48 -44.80 23.54
N LYS A 285 -51.85 -45.86 23.04
CA LYS A 285 -52.54 -47.11 22.68
C LYS A 285 -53.19 -47.77 23.89
N SER A 286 -52.47 -47.82 25.01
CA SER A 286 -52.98 -48.33 26.29
C SER A 286 -54.17 -47.51 26.79
N ASP A 287 -54.08 -46.18 26.72
CA ASP A 287 -55.15 -45.29 27.19
C ASP A 287 -56.37 -45.30 26.25
N LEU A 288 -56.18 -45.42 24.93
CA LEU A 288 -57.26 -45.68 23.97
C LEU A 288 -57.96 -47.01 24.23
N GLN A 289 -57.22 -48.07 24.56
CA GLN A 289 -57.80 -49.37 24.94
C GLN A 289 -58.58 -49.31 26.26
N SER A 290 -58.14 -48.48 27.20
CA SER A 290 -58.90 -48.24 28.43
C SER A 290 -60.21 -47.53 28.13
N LEU A 291 -60.16 -46.47 27.32
CA LEU A 291 -61.34 -45.72 26.88
C LEU A 291 -62.32 -46.60 26.10
N GLU A 292 -61.83 -47.41 25.16
CA GLU A 292 -62.63 -48.36 24.37
C GLU A 292 -63.40 -49.32 25.28
N ARG A 293 -62.72 -49.95 26.24
CA ARG A 293 -63.37 -50.90 27.17
C ARG A 293 -64.46 -50.23 28.00
N MET A 294 -64.20 -49.02 28.53
CA MET A 294 -65.19 -48.32 29.35
C MET A 294 -66.40 -47.84 28.55
N VAL A 295 -66.19 -47.34 27.33
CA VAL A 295 -67.29 -46.87 26.47
C VAL A 295 -68.15 -48.04 26.01
N VAL A 296 -67.53 -49.17 25.66
CA VAL A 296 -68.25 -50.41 25.31
C VAL A 296 -69.05 -50.94 26.49
N GLU A 297 -68.46 -50.94 27.69
CA GLU A 297 -69.14 -51.37 28.91
C GLU A 297 -70.33 -50.46 29.26
N PHE A 298 -70.14 -49.15 29.18
CA PHE A 298 -71.21 -48.16 29.36
C PHE A 298 -72.34 -48.34 28.34
N ALA A 299 -71.99 -48.52 27.07
CA ALA A 299 -72.96 -48.67 26.00
C ALA A 299 -73.77 -49.98 26.12
N ARG A 300 -73.13 -51.06 26.59
CA ARG A 300 -73.80 -52.34 26.88
C ARG A 300 -74.76 -52.21 28.07
N ALA A 301 -74.35 -51.52 29.12
CA ALA A 301 -75.14 -51.34 30.33
C ALA A 301 -76.35 -50.41 30.11
N HIS A 302 -76.15 -49.30 29.40
CA HIS A 302 -77.14 -48.22 29.28
C HIS A 302 -78.06 -48.32 28.04
N TYR A 303 -77.56 -48.89 26.92
CA TYR A 303 -78.29 -48.96 25.65
C TYR A 303 -78.64 -50.38 25.19
N HIS A 304 -78.22 -51.43 25.91
CA HIS A 304 -78.46 -52.85 25.58
C HIS A 304 -78.17 -53.21 24.11
N LEU A 305 -77.09 -52.66 23.55
CA LEU A 305 -76.70 -52.85 22.15
C LEU A 305 -76.31 -54.30 21.87
N SER A 306 -76.58 -54.76 20.65
CA SER A 306 -76.18 -56.09 20.16
C SER A 306 -74.66 -56.17 19.97
N ASP A 307 -74.06 -57.37 20.11
CA ASP A 307 -72.60 -57.56 20.00
C ASP A 307 -72.02 -57.08 18.66
N ALA A 308 -72.81 -57.12 17.58
CA ALA A 308 -72.42 -56.56 16.28
C ALA A 308 -72.29 -55.02 16.31
N GLU A 309 -73.18 -54.33 17.01
CA GLU A 309 -73.17 -52.86 17.14
C GLU A 309 -72.12 -52.37 18.14
N ILE A 310 -71.73 -53.23 19.08
CA ILE A 310 -70.63 -52.96 20.01
C ILE A 310 -69.29 -52.93 19.27
N THR A 311 -69.06 -53.82 18.31
CA THR A 311 -67.81 -53.82 17.52
C THR A 311 -67.69 -52.60 16.61
N THR A 312 -68.81 -52.12 16.05
CA THR A 312 -68.81 -50.88 15.25
C THR A 312 -68.59 -49.66 16.15
N LEU A 313 -69.21 -49.62 17.34
CA LEU A 313 -68.97 -48.58 18.33
C LEU A 313 -67.52 -48.55 18.82
N ALA A 314 -66.91 -49.71 19.07
CA ALA A 314 -65.50 -49.80 19.47
C ALA A 314 -64.56 -49.20 18.41
N SER A 315 -64.84 -49.43 17.13
CA SER A 315 -64.08 -48.80 16.04
C SER A 315 -64.27 -47.28 15.98
N GLN A 316 -65.49 -46.79 16.19
CA GLN A 316 -65.81 -45.35 16.22
C GLN A 316 -65.15 -44.64 17.41
N VAL A 317 -65.10 -45.29 18.58
CA VAL A 317 -64.44 -44.76 19.78
C VAL A 317 -62.92 -44.65 19.59
N ARG A 318 -62.30 -45.58 18.85
CA ARG A 318 -60.87 -45.50 18.48
C ARG A 318 -60.56 -44.29 17.59
N ASP A 319 -61.52 -43.90 16.76
CA ASP A 319 -61.44 -42.68 15.94
C ASP A 319 -61.83 -41.41 16.72
N GLY A 320 -62.15 -41.54 18.02
CA GLY A 320 -62.43 -40.45 18.94
C GLY A 320 -63.90 -40.08 19.10
N ASP A 321 -64.82 -40.83 18.50
CA ASP A 321 -66.26 -40.59 18.60
C ASP A 321 -66.83 -41.21 19.88
N ILE A 322 -67.04 -40.37 20.90
CA ILE A 322 -67.69 -40.73 22.17
C ILE A 322 -69.09 -40.09 22.31
N SER A 323 -69.70 -39.69 21.20
CA SER A 323 -70.93 -38.89 21.19
C SER A 323 -72.06 -39.54 21.98
N ARG A 324 -72.17 -40.88 21.97
CA ARG A 324 -73.21 -41.61 22.73
C ARG A 324 -73.05 -41.47 24.24
N VAL A 325 -71.82 -41.45 24.74
CA VAL A 325 -71.54 -41.24 26.17
C VAL A 325 -71.73 -39.78 26.54
N LEU A 326 -71.36 -38.84 25.66
CA LEU A 326 -71.58 -37.41 25.87
C LEU A 326 -73.06 -37.03 25.99
N ILE A 327 -73.93 -37.64 25.18
CA ILE A 327 -75.38 -37.42 25.25
C ILE A 327 -75.95 -37.97 26.58
N ALA A 328 -75.48 -39.12 27.04
CA ALA A 328 -75.89 -39.66 28.34
C ALA A 328 -75.38 -38.78 29.49
N TYR A 329 -74.12 -38.37 29.45
CA TYR A 329 -73.52 -37.43 30.39
C TYR A 329 -74.31 -36.10 30.46
N GLU A 330 -74.65 -35.50 29.33
CA GLU A 330 -75.40 -34.24 29.27
C GLU A 330 -76.80 -34.37 29.87
N ASN A 331 -77.43 -35.54 29.73
CA ASN A 331 -78.73 -35.80 30.34
C ASN A 331 -78.62 -36.10 31.84
N GLU A 332 -77.55 -36.76 32.25
CA GLU A 332 -77.33 -37.12 33.65
C GLU A 332 -76.89 -35.93 34.51
N ILE A 333 -76.11 -34.99 33.95
CA ILE A 333 -75.61 -33.81 34.68
C ILE A 333 -76.71 -32.78 34.99
N LYS A 334 -77.84 -32.82 34.27
CA LYS A 334 -79.01 -31.97 34.54
C LYS A 334 -79.57 -32.16 35.96
N ASN A 335 -79.39 -33.35 36.56
CA ASN A 335 -79.83 -33.67 37.92
C ASN A 335 -78.72 -34.41 38.72
N PRO A 336 -77.68 -33.68 39.17
CA PRO A 336 -76.41 -34.28 39.57
C PRO A 336 -76.51 -35.16 40.83
N LEU A 337 -77.25 -34.71 41.86
CA LEU A 337 -77.35 -35.42 43.13
C LEU A 337 -78.11 -36.76 43.02
N ARG A 338 -79.16 -36.79 42.20
CA ARG A 338 -79.99 -38.00 42.01
C ARG A 338 -79.27 -39.02 41.13
N ASN A 339 -78.65 -38.55 40.05
CA ASN A 339 -78.04 -39.41 39.06
C ASN A 339 -76.65 -39.90 39.47
N ALA A 340 -75.96 -39.24 40.41
CA ALA A 340 -74.75 -39.80 41.01
C ALA A 340 -75.02 -40.98 41.94
N ILE A 341 -76.20 -41.03 42.59
CA ILE A 341 -76.57 -42.10 43.55
C ILE A 341 -77.33 -43.24 42.87
N ARG A 342 -78.13 -42.95 41.84
CA ARG A 342 -79.01 -43.94 41.18
C ARG A 342 -78.75 -44.13 39.68
N GLY A 343 -77.91 -43.31 39.05
CA GLY A 343 -77.65 -43.36 37.61
C GLY A 343 -76.16 -43.53 37.30
N ASP A 344 -75.78 -43.36 36.04
CA ASP A 344 -74.44 -43.67 35.54
C ASP A 344 -73.55 -42.43 35.44
N LEU A 345 -73.95 -41.33 36.11
CA LEU A 345 -73.28 -40.02 36.04
C LEU A 345 -71.79 -40.11 36.42
N ILE A 346 -71.46 -40.94 37.41
CA ILE A 346 -70.08 -41.14 37.84
C ILE A 346 -69.28 -41.86 36.74
N GLN A 347 -69.87 -42.87 36.09
CA GLN A 347 -69.23 -43.63 35.01
C GLN A 347 -69.04 -42.75 33.77
N SER A 348 -70.05 -41.97 33.37
CA SER A 348 -69.96 -41.05 32.24
C SER A 348 -68.95 -39.92 32.49
N LEU A 349 -68.84 -39.40 33.73
CA LEU A 349 -67.77 -38.50 34.16
C LEU A 349 -66.37 -39.13 34.08
N LEU A 350 -66.21 -40.37 34.54
CA LEU A 350 -64.92 -41.09 34.48
C LEU A 350 -64.46 -41.33 33.03
N ILE A 351 -65.40 -41.65 32.13
CA ILE A 351 -65.13 -41.77 30.69
C ILE A 351 -64.65 -40.43 30.13
N GLN A 352 -65.29 -39.32 30.50
CA GLN A 352 -64.91 -37.98 30.06
C GLN A 352 -63.50 -37.58 30.53
N VAL A 353 -63.14 -37.92 31.77
CA VAL A 353 -61.80 -37.70 32.31
C VAL A 353 -60.75 -38.52 31.54
N GLN A 354 -61.03 -39.79 31.23
CA GLN A 354 -60.10 -40.60 30.43
C GLN A 354 -60.01 -40.14 28.98
N LYS A 355 -61.11 -39.67 28.37
CA LYS A 355 -61.07 -39.02 27.05
C LYS A 355 -60.17 -37.79 27.06
N THR A 356 -60.29 -36.95 28.09
CA THR A 356 -59.45 -35.75 28.24
C THR A 356 -57.98 -36.11 28.40
N LYS A 357 -57.65 -37.19 29.13
CA LYS A 357 -56.29 -37.71 29.24
C LYS A 357 -55.74 -38.14 27.86
N VAL A 358 -56.51 -38.95 27.13
CA VAL A 358 -56.16 -39.40 25.77
C VAL A 358 -55.97 -38.23 24.81
N ASP A 359 -56.84 -37.22 24.84
CA ASP A 359 -56.76 -36.06 23.96
C ASP A 359 -55.53 -35.19 24.29
N VAL A 360 -55.20 -35.05 25.57
CA VAL A 360 -53.96 -34.39 26.01
C VAL A 360 -52.73 -35.18 25.55
N ASP A 361 -52.72 -36.50 25.71
CA ASP A 361 -51.59 -37.35 25.29
C ASP A 361 -51.40 -37.32 23.76
N MET A 362 -52.49 -37.31 22.99
CA MET A 362 -52.45 -37.15 21.53
C MET A 362 -51.97 -35.76 21.12
N ALA A 363 -52.41 -34.70 21.80
CA ALA A 363 -51.94 -33.34 21.57
C ALA A 363 -50.45 -33.18 21.94
N MET A 364 -50.00 -33.81 23.03
CA MET A 364 -48.60 -33.85 23.43
C MET A 364 -47.74 -34.55 22.38
N GLN A 365 -48.21 -35.65 21.80
CA GLN A 365 -47.52 -36.31 20.67
C GLN A 365 -47.43 -35.41 19.43
N ALA A 366 -48.50 -34.67 19.12
CA ALA A 366 -48.50 -33.73 18.02
C ALA A 366 -47.52 -32.57 18.26
N LEU A 367 -47.43 -32.08 19.50
CA LEU A 367 -46.49 -31.05 19.93
C LEU A 367 -45.04 -31.54 19.87
N ASP A 368 -44.75 -32.75 20.36
CA ASP A 368 -43.43 -33.37 20.24
C ASP A 368 -43.00 -33.48 18.77
N LYS A 369 -43.93 -33.85 17.89
CA LYS A 369 -43.67 -33.92 16.43
C LYS A 369 -43.36 -32.54 15.84
N LEU A 370 -44.05 -31.49 16.27
CA LEU A 370 -43.83 -30.11 15.83
C LEU A 370 -42.49 -29.56 16.33
N LEU A 371 -42.19 -29.73 17.63
CA LEU A 371 -40.91 -29.33 18.20
C LEU A 371 -39.76 -30.07 17.51
N LYS A 372 -39.96 -31.36 17.19
CA LYS A 372 -38.98 -32.15 16.44
C LYS A 372 -38.79 -31.66 15.01
N SER A 373 -39.86 -31.31 14.30
CA SER A 373 -39.72 -30.73 12.95
C SER A 373 -39.00 -29.38 12.96
N ASN A 374 -39.00 -28.69 14.10
CA ASN A 374 -38.29 -27.43 14.30
C ASN A 374 -36.89 -27.57 14.92
N GLU A 375 -36.55 -28.72 15.52
CA GLU A 375 -35.21 -29.00 16.09
C GLU A 375 -34.11 -28.81 15.04
N LEU A 376 -34.39 -29.23 13.80
CA LEU A 376 -33.47 -29.11 12.67
C LEU A 376 -33.22 -27.62 12.31
N ASN A 377 -34.27 -26.80 12.34
CA ASN A 377 -34.15 -25.36 12.09
C ASN A 377 -33.30 -24.68 13.18
N PHE A 378 -33.51 -25.04 14.45
CA PHE A 378 -32.68 -24.54 15.56
C PHE A 378 -31.22 -24.99 15.47
N ALA A 379 -30.98 -26.22 15.02
CA ALA A 379 -29.62 -26.73 14.84
C ALA A 379 -28.87 -25.99 13.73
N PHE A 380 -29.52 -25.69 12.59
CA PHE A 380 -28.91 -24.84 11.55
C PHE A 380 -28.68 -23.39 12.01
N LEU A 381 -29.64 -22.82 12.75
CA LEU A 381 -29.51 -21.47 13.31
C LEU A 381 -28.29 -21.37 14.24
N ALA A 382 -27.98 -22.42 15.01
CA ALA A 382 -26.82 -22.47 15.90
C ALA A 382 -25.47 -22.55 15.15
N VAL A 383 -25.44 -23.15 13.94
CA VAL A 383 -24.22 -23.31 13.13
C VAL A 383 -23.92 -22.09 12.25
N ALA A 384 -24.95 -21.31 11.90
CA ALA A 384 -24.84 -20.18 10.98
C ALA A 384 -23.76 -19.13 11.39
N PRO A 385 -23.62 -18.70 12.66
CA PRO A 385 -22.60 -17.75 13.05
C PRO A 385 -21.16 -18.26 12.81
N SER A 386 -20.91 -19.54 13.12
CA SER A 386 -19.60 -20.18 12.93
C SER A 386 -19.20 -20.25 11.46
N MET A 387 -20.16 -20.59 10.60
CA MET A 387 -19.95 -20.70 9.16
C MET A 387 -19.68 -19.32 8.55
N LEU A 388 -20.41 -18.28 8.97
CA LEU A 388 -20.19 -16.90 8.56
C LEU A 388 -18.80 -16.41 9.00
N LEU A 389 -18.41 -16.68 10.24
CA LEU A 389 -17.09 -16.31 10.76
C LEU A 389 -15.97 -16.99 9.95
N THR A 390 -16.12 -18.28 9.66
CA THR A 390 -15.16 -19.04 8.85
C THR A 390 -15.03 -18.46 7.44
N TRP A 391 -16.16 -18.14 6.80
CA TRP A 391 -16.18 -17.52 5.47
C TRP A 391 -15.52 -16.14 5.49
N ALA A 392 -15.81 -15.31 6.50
CA ALA A 392 -15.22 -13.99 6.66
C ALA A 392 -13.69 -14.07 6.83
N SER A 393 -13.20 -15.01 7.66
CA SER A 393 -11.76 -15.24 7.84
C SER A 393 -11.07 -15.68 6.55
N VAL A 394 -11.66 -16.61 5.79
CA VAL A 394 -11.10 -17.08 4.50
C VAL A 394 -11.11 -15.97 3.46
N SER A 395 -12.20 -15.21 3.36
CA SER A 395 -12.33 -14.07 2.45
C SER A 395 -11.30 -12.98 2.74
N TRP A 396 -11.10 -12.66 4.02
CA TRP A 396 -10.08 -11.71 4.46
C TRP A 396 -8.66 -12.16 4.09
N LEU A 397 -8.34 -13.45 4.33
CA LEU A 397 -7.05 -14.02 3.99
C LEU A 397 -6.78 -14.01 2.48
N LYS A 398 -7.79 -14.37 1.68
CA LYS A 398 -7.74 -14.32 0.22
C LYS A 398 -7.51 -12.90 -0.29
N ASN A 399 -8.19 -11.91 0.28
CA ASN A 399 -8.03 -10.50 -0.11
C ASN A 399 -6.64 -9.96 0.23
N ILE A 400 -6.03 -10.40 1.35
CA ILE A 400 -4.65 -10.02 1.70
C ILE A 400 -3.65 -10.62 0.72
N TYR A 401 -3.83 -11.90 0.38
CA TYR A 401 -2.96 -12.59 -0.57
C TYR A 401 -3.05 -11.95 -1.97
N GLN A 402 -4.26 -11.66 -2.43
CA GLN A 402 -4.50 -10.99 -3.73
C GLN A 402 -3.98 -9.55 -3.78
N ARG A 403 -3.95 -8.82 -2.66
CA ARG A 403 -3.35 -7.46 -2.61
C ARG A 403 -1.83 -7.47 -2.75
N ARG A 404 -1.18 -8.60 -2.47
CA ARG A 404 0.28 -8.79 -2.66
C ARG A 404 0.65 -9.14 -4.10
N ASP A 405 -0.26 -9.72 -4.86
CA ASP A 405 -0.09 -9.97 -6.30
C ASP A 405 -0.31 -8.70 -7.14
N GLY A 406 0.72 -7.84 -7.13
CA GLY A 406 1.31 -7.27 -8.35
C GLY A 406 0.52 -6.32 -9.26
N ASN A 407 -0.77 -6.04 -9.06
CA ASN A 407 -1.53 -5.29 -10.09
C ASN A 407 -1.49 -3.75 -9.98
N ARG A 408 -0.82 -3.18 -8.97
CA ARG A 408 -0.63 -1.71 -8.86
C ARG A 408 0.65 -1.19 -9.52
N ILE A 409 1.61 -2.05 -9.88
CA ILE A 409 2.88 -1.62 -10.49
C ILE A 409 2.75 -1.37 -12.00
N ARG A 410 1.74 -1.95 -12.67
CA ARG A 410 1.52 -1.75 -14.12
C ARG A 410 0.96 -0.38 -14.51
N GLN A 411 0.41 0.41 -13.58
CA GLN A 411 -0.19 1.71 -13.90
C GLN A 411 0.80 2.89 -13.95
N TYR A 412 1.97 2.78 -13.29
CA TYR A 412 2.95 3.88 -13.27
C TYR A 412 3.93 3.87 -14.47
N GLY A 413 3.93 2.80 -15.27
CA GLY A 413 4.79 2.68 -16.47
C GLY A 413 4.17 3.18 -17.77
N GLN A 414 2.88 3.53 -17.80
CA GLN A 414 2.20 4.04 -19.00
C GLN A 414 2.49 5.51 -19.36
N PRO A 415 2.70 6.48 -18.44
CA PRO A 415 2.85 7.88 -18.86
C PRO A 415 4.17 8.18 -19.56
N LEU A 416 5.25 7.42 -19.31
CA LEU A 416 6.57 7.64 -19.92
C LEU A 416 6.66 7.20 -21.39
N LYS A 417 5.78 6.29 -21.83
CA LYS A 417 5.76 5.80 -23.21
C LYS A 417 5.02 6.76 -24.16
N ASN A 418 4.18 7.63 -23.62
CA ASN A 418 3.41 8.60 -24.40
C ASN A 418 4.11 9.96 -24.54
N THR A 419 5.20 10.21 -23.82
CA THR A 419 5.99 11.46 -23.94
C THR A 419 7.17 11.34 -24.91
N LEU A 420 7.44 10.14 -25.44
CA LEU A 420 8.52 9.85 -26.38
C LEU A 420 8.01 9.43 -27.77
N ARG A 421 6.74 9.69 -28.06
CA ARG A 421 6.13 9.53 -29.38
C ARG A 421 5.48 10.86 -29.75
#